data_AF-A0A4R4QAW6-F1
#
_entry.id   AF-A0A4R4QAW6-F1
#
_cell.length_a   1.000
_cell.length_b   1.000
_cell.length_c   1.000
_cell.angle_alpha   90.00
_cell.angle_beta   90.00
_cell.angle_gamma   90.00
#
_symmetry.space_group_name_H-M   'P 1'
#
loop_
_entity.id
_entity.type
_entity.pdbx_description
1 polymer ?
#
loop_
_entity_poly.entity_id
_entity_poly.type
_entity_poly.pdbx_seq_one_letter_code
_entity_poly.pdbx_strand_id
1 'polypeptide(L)'
;MKLLPRLAAVLALAGGAAAITTVPAHADNGDGNVACNSGEICFYFDYSLGNLRRHFWNADMQHNNDYYWDPANNRQSSIKLMDTAGSFWNRDTECAIKIWDITSTGDWFVTFTAPRGWKGDLRTVGKQNRNNGHSRC
;
A
#
# COMPACT_ATOMS: atom_id res chain seq x y z
N MET A 1 23.64 -58.37 36.31
CA MET A 1 23.88 -57.53 35.10
C MET A 1 22.77 -56.47 35.08
N LYS A 2 23.05 -55.25 35.55
CA LYS A 2 23.33 -54.02 34.75
C LYS A 2 22.07 -53.48 34.04
N LEU A 3 21.44 -52.41 34.58
CA LEU A 3 21.35 -51.02 34.04
C LEU A 3 20.26 -50.89 32.93
N LEU A 4 19.41 -49.87 32.74
CA LEU A 4 19.28 -48.45 33.14
C LEU A 4 17.85 -47.98 32.69
N PRO A 5 17.37 -46.80 33.12
CA PRO A 5 15.98 -46.34 33.01
C PRO A 5 15.63 -45.76 31.62
N ARG A 6 14.33 -45.79 31.28
CA ARG A 6 13.78 -45.17 30.06
C ARG A 6 13.86 -43.65 30.18
N LEU A 7 14.46 -43.04 29.16
CA LEU A 7 14.67 -41.60 29.00
C LEU A 7 13.38 -40.79 29.12
N ALA A 8 13.45 -39.70 29.88
CA ALA A 8 12.50 -38.60 29.85
C ALA A 8 12.69 -37.79 28.55
N ALA A 9 11.59 -37.55 27.83
CA ALA A 9 11.57 -36.66 26.68
C ALA A 9 11.43 -35.21 27.16
N VAL A 10 12.48 -34.42 26.97
CA VAL A 10 12.47 -32.97 27.17
C VAL A 10 11.90 -32.33 25.90
N LEU A 11 10.68 -31.78 26.00
CA LEU A 11 10.09 -30.94 24.98
C LEU A 11 10.71 -29.54 25.09
N ALA A 12 11.71 -29.24 24.27
CA ALA A 12 12.24 -27.89 24.15
C ALA A 12 11.31 -27.06 23.25
N LEU A 13 10.45 -26.24 23.85
CA LEU A 13 9.77 -25.16 23.13
C LEU A 13 10.80 -24.08 22.79
N ALA A 14 11.33 -24.12 21.57
CA ALA A 14 12.02 -22.97 20.98
C ALA A 14 10.97 -21.94 20.55
N GLY A 15 10.57 -21.09 21.50
CA GLY A 15 9.81 -19.88 21.20
C GLY A 15 10.71 -18.90 20.46
N GLY A 16 10.63 -18.89 19.13
CA GLY A 16 11.26 -17.87 18.30
C GLY A 16 10.65 -16.51 18.62
N ALA A 17 11.41 -15.65 19.27
CA ALA A 17 11.08 -14.24 19.39
C ALA A 17 11.13 -13.63 17.99
N ALA A 18 9.97 -13.33 17.42
CA ALA A 18 9.88 -12.52 16.22
C ALA A 18 10.43 -11.13 16.56
N ALA A 19 11.54 -10.76 15.94
CA ALA A 19 12.07 -9.41 16.01
C ALA A 19 11.01 -8.47 15.39
N ILE A 20 10.35 -7.69 16.24
CA ILE A 20 9.48 -6.60 15.81
C ILE A 20 10.42 -5.50 15.34
N THR A 21 10.76 -5.51 14.05
CA THR A 21 11.44 -4.39 13.42
C THR A 21 10.42 -3.27 13.27
N THR A 22 10.56 -2.21 14.06
CA THR A 22 9.78 -0.99 13.93
C THR A 22 10.20 -0.28 12.63
N VAL A 23 9.55 -0.64 11.53
CA VAL A 23 9.69 0.09 10.27
C VAL A 23 9.08 1.49 10.46
N PRO A 24 9.76 2.55 10.01
CA PRO A 24 9.26 3.90 10.16
C PRO A 24 7.89 4.08 9.47
N ALA A 25 6.91 4.53 10.25
CA ALA A 25 5.47 4.56 9.98
C ALA A 25 5.00 5.59 8.92
N HIS A 26 5.80 5.85 7.89
CA HIS A 26 5.51 6.90 6.90
C HIS A 26 5.20 6.36 5.49
N ALA A 27 5.33 5.05 5.26
CA ALA A 27 4.68 4.34 4.14
C ALA A 27 3.31 3.79 4.53
N ASP A 28 3.05 3.68 5.82
CA ASP A 28 2.02 2.83 6.43
C ASP A 28 0.73 3.61 6.68
N ASN A 29 -0.38 3.09 6.17
CA ASN A 29 -1.72 3.50 6.58
C ASN A 29 -2.56 2.28 7.04
N GLY A 30 -1.97 1.34 7.79
CA GLY A 30 -2.70 0.37 8.62
C GLY A 30 -2.00 -0.91 9.09
N ASP A 31 -0.85 -1.34 8.54
CA ASP A 31 -0.28 -2.68 8.80
C ASP A 31 1.23 -2.74 9.11
N GLY A 32 1.94 -1.60 9.08
CA GLY A 32 3.37 -1.54 9.36
C GLY A 32 4.28 -2.05 8.23
N ASN A 33 3.76 -2.35 7.03
CA ASN A 33 4.58 -2.88 5.94
C ASN A 33 4.82 -1.86 4.84
N VAL A 34 6.03 -1.85 4.29
CA VAL A 34 6.37 -0.97 3.16
C VAL A 34 5.88 -1.51 1.81
N ALA A 35 5.24 -2.68 1.76
CA ALA A 35 4.81 -3.36 0.54
C ALA A 35 3.31 -3.15 0.29
N CYS A 36 2.90 -3.12 -0.98
CA CYS A 36 1.48 -3.09 -1.35
C CYS A 36 0.86 -4.47 -1.11
N ASN A 37 0.10 -4.62 -0.03
CA ASN A 37 -0.44 -5.88 0.47
C ASN A 37 -1.87 -6.16 -0.01
N SER A 38 -2.35 -7.38 0.26
CA SER A 38 -3.74 -7.74 -0.03
C SER A 38 -4.67 -6.94 0.88
N GLY A 39 -5.73 -6.37 0.30
CA GLY A 39 -6.65 -5.48 1.00
C GLY A 39 -6.34 -3.99 0.82
N GLU A 40 -5.25 -3.63 0.13
CA GLU A 40 -4.79 -2.25 0.02
C GLU A 40 -5.07 -1.60 -1.35
N ILE A 41 -4.97 -0.27 -1.33
CA ILE A 41 -5.17 0.61 -2.47
C ILE A 41 -3.83 1.31 -2.73
N CYS A 42 -3.15 0.99 -3.83
CA CYS A 42 -1.74 1.36 -3.99
C CYS A 42 -1.50 2.26 -5.19
N PHE A 43 -0.88 3.41 -4.94
CA PHE A 43 -0.44 4.37 -5.93
C PHE A 43 1.07 4.36 -6.06
N TYR A 44 1.55 4.54 -7.29
CA TYR A 44 2.95 4.56 -7.62
C TYR A 44 3.26 5.80 -8.46
N PHE A 45 4.38 6.45 -8.18
CA PHE A 45 4.84 7.61 -8.95
C PHE A 45 5.16 7.21 -10.40
N ASP A 46 5.85 6.08 -10.57
CA ASP A 46 6.26 5.59 -11.89
C ASP A 46 5.10 4.91 -12.63
N TYR A 47 5.20 4.86 -13.96
CA TYR A 47 4.21 4.22 -14.83
C TYR A 47 4.30 2.68 -14.90
N SER A 48 5.34 2.10 -14.32
CA SER A 48 5.61 0.65 -14.35
C SER A 48 5.58 0.02 -12.95
N LEU A 49 4.81 0.60 -12.01
CA LEU A 49 4.73 0.18 -10.60
C LEU A 49 6.11 0.15 -9.93
N GLY A 50 6.80 1.27 -10.04
CA GLY A 50 8.17 1.42 -9.60
C GLY A 50 8.33 1.57 -8.09
N ASN A 51 9.40 2.25 -7.70
CA ASN A 51 9.90 2.16 -6.33
C ASN A 51 9.14 3.09 -5.38
N LEU A 52 8.76 4.28 -5.84
CA LEU A 52 8.05 5.23 -5.01
C LEU A 52 6.56 4.89 -4.97
N ARG A 53 6.04 4.63 -3.76
CA ARG A 53 4.66 4.18 -3.58
C ARG A 53 4.01 4.75 -2.33
N ARG A 54 2.68 4.86 -2.38
CA ARG A 54 1.81 5.20 -1.26
C ARG A 54 0.65 4.21 -1.29
N HIS A 55 0.29 3.64 -0.16
CA HIS A 55 -0.82 2.69 -0.07
C HIS A 55 -1.77 3.07 1.07
N PHE A 56 -3.01 2.61 0.95
CA PHE A 56 -4.10 2.93 1.87
C PHE A 56 -4.96 1.70 2.15
N TRP A 57 -5.41 1.57 3.39
CA TRP A 57 -6.46 0.60 3.78
C TRP A 57 -7.87 1.18 3.72
N ASN A 58 -8.02 2.50 3.70
CA ASN A 58 -9.31 3.16 3.73
C ASN A 58 -9.38 4.22 2.65
N ALA A 59 -10.59 4.68 2.35
CA ALA A 59 -10.79 5.82 1.47
C ALA A 59 -10.04 7.06 1.99
N ASP A 60 -9.49 7.84 1.06
CA ASP A 60 -8.89 9.14 1.34
C ASP A 60 -9.26 10.11 0.23
N MET A 61 -10.00 11.16 0.59
CA MET A 61 -10.46 12.16 -0.37
C MET A 61 -9.47 13.32 -0.55
N GLN A 62 -8.31 13.34 0.13
CA GLN A 62 -7.39 14.48 0.07
C GLN A 62 -5.93 14.06 0.05
N HIS A 63 -5.42 13.65 -1.11
CA HIS A 63 -4.01 13.29 -1.27
C HIS A 63 -3.02 14.48 -1.19
N ASN A 64 -3.47 15.68 -0.80
CA ASN A 64 -2.66 16.90 -0.82
C ASN A 64 -1.59 16.95 0.29
N ASN A 65 -1.73 16.09 1.30
CA ASN A 65 -0.85 15.90 2.44
C ASN A 65 -0.13 14.54 2.41
N ASP A 66 -0.38 13.73 1.36
CA ASP A 66 0.25 12.43 1.15
C ASP A 66 1.49 12.54 0.29
N TYR A 67 2.52 11.79 0.66
CA TYR A 67 3.79 11.71 -0.05
C TYR A 67 4.15 10.26 -0.30
N TYR A 68 4.84 9.98 -1.39
CA TYR A 68 5.32 8.62 -1.64
C TYR A 68 6.39 8.23 -0.64
N TRP A 69 6.44 6.94 -0.33
CA TRP A 69 7.55 6.32 0.37
C TRP A 69 8.60 5.81 -0.61
N ASP A 70 9.87 6.03 -0.28
CA ASP A 70 11.03 5.46 -0.96
C ASP A 70 11.52 4.24 -0.18
N PRO A 71 11.17 3.01 -0.60
CA PRO A 71 11.58 1.79 0.10
C PRO A 71 13.07 1.50 -0.07
N ALA A 72 13.73 2.02 -1.11
CA ALA A 72 15.16 1.79 -1.31
C ALA A 72 16.01 2.56 -0.30
N ASN A 73 15.55 3.76 0.09
CA ASN A 73 16.21 4.61 1.08
C ASN A 73 15.50 4.63 2.45
N ASN A 74 14.43 3.84 2.61
CA ASN A 74 13.62 3.73 3.81
C ASN A 74 13.19 5.10 4.39
N ARG A 75 12.68 5.98 3.53
CA ARG A 75 12.27 7.34 3.91
C ARG A 75 11.08 7.84 3.11
N GLN A 76 10.39 8.85 3.64
CA GLN A 76 9.37 9.57 2.89
C GLN A 76 10.06 10.41 1.80
N SER A 77 9.51 10.38 0.60
CA SER A 77 9.95 11.25 -0.49
C SER A 77 9.43 12.68 -0.29
N SER A 78 10.00 13.64 -1.02
CA SER A 78 9.46 15.00 -1.14
C SER A 78 8.36 15.11 -2.21
N ILE A 79 8.01 13.99 -2.88
CA ILE A 79 7.05 13.97 -3.97
C ILE A 79 5.65 13.69 -3.38
N LYS A 80 4.76 14.64 -3.59
CA LYS A 80 3.35 14.56 -3.18
C LYS A 80 2.59 13.61 -4.09
N LEU A 81 1.66 12.83 -3.55
CA LEU A 81 0.81 11.90 -4.29
C LEU A 81 -0.19 12.61 -5.21
N MET A 82 -0.85 13.66 -4.71
CA MET A 82 -1.81 14.48 -5.47
C MET A 82 -1.24 14.85 -6.86
N ASP A 83 -2.02 14.61 -7.91
CA ASP A 83 -1.67 14.90 -9.31
C ASP A 83 -0.33 14.32 -9.83
N THR A 84 0.20 13.24 -9.26
CA THR A 84 1.49 12.67 -9.70
C THR A 84 1.51 11.16 -9.87
N ALA A 85 0.42 10.44 -9.60
CA ALA A 85 0.45 8.99 -9.74
C ALA A 85 0.55 8.59 -11.21
N GLY A 86 1.58 7.80 -11.53
CA GLY A 86 1.79 7.21 -12.83
C GLY A 86 1.10 5.86 -12.99
N SER A 87 1.07 5.04 -11.95
CA SER A 87 0.40 3.74 -11.97
C SER A 87 -0.32 3.43 -10.68
N PHE A 88 -1.23 2.47 -10.75
CA PHE A 88 -2.11 2.11 -9.64
C PHE A 88 -2.34 0.60 -9.60
N TRP A 89 -2.55 0.08 -8.39
CA TRP A 89 -2.93 -1.31 -8.14
C TRP A 89 -4.04 -1.37 -7.10
N ASN A 90 -5.22 -1.80 -7.54
CA ASN A 90 -6.31 -2.16 -6.66
C ASN A 90 -6.07 -3.57 -6.10
N ARG A 91 -5.53 -3.65 -4.87
CA ARG A 91 -5.43 -4.91 -4.12
C ARG A 91 -6.54 -5.09 -3.10
N ASP A 92 -7.53 -4.20 -3.09
CA ASP A 92 -8.73 -4.33 -2.29
C ASP A 92 -9.38 -5.69 -2.57
N THR A 93 -9.89 -6.35 -1.54
CA THR A 93 -10.48 -7.68 -1.63
C THR A 93 -11.99 -7.67 -1.82
N GLU A 94 -12.62 -6.52 -1.57
CA GLU A 94 -14.07 -6.37 -1.45
C GLU A 94 -14.65 -5.57 -2.62
N CYS A 95 -13.97 -4.50 -3.04
CA CYS A 95 -14.58 -3.48 -3.89
C CYS A 95 -13.70 -2.99 -5.06
N ALA A 96 -14.39 -2.41 -6.06
CA ALA A 96 -13.75 -1.53 -7.01
C ALA A 96 -13.40 -0.20 -6.34
N ILE A 97 -12.30 0.41 -6.74
CA ILE A 97 -11.86 1.70 -6.20
C ILE A 97 -12.18 2.80 -7.19
N LYS A 98 -12.88 3.82 -6.71
CA LYS A 98 -13.08 5.07 -7.46
C LYS A 98 -11.88 5.96 -7.18
N ILE A 99 -11.20 6.39 -8.24
CA ILE A 99 -10.19 7.44 -8.18
C ILE A 99 -10.90 8.75 -8.51
N TRP A 100 -10.65 9.76 -7.69
CA TRP A 100 -11.28 11.06 -7.76
C TRP A 100 -10.27 12.15 -8.13
N ASP A 101 -10.78 13.18 -8.77
CA ASP A 101 -10.07 14.42 -9.03
C ASP A 101 -11.02 15.60 -8.78
N ILE A 102 -10.45 16.81 -8.76
CA ILE A 102 -11.13 18.05 -8.44
C ILE A 102 -11.08 18.98 -9.66
N THR A 103 -12.20 19.59 -10.01
CA THR A 103 -12.23 20.60 -11.08
C THR A 103 -11.53 21.88 -10.61
N SER A 104 -11.28 22.80 -11.55
CA SER A 104 -10.78 24.15 -11.22
C SER A 104 -11.71 24.96 -10.30
N THR A 105 -12.99 24.56 -10.20
CA THR A 105 -14.01 25.19 -9.34
C THR A 105 -14.13 24.52 -7.98
N GLY A 106 -13.40 23.42 -7.74
CA GLY A 106 -13.44 22.69 -6.47
C GLY A 106 -14.39 21.48 -6.45
N ASP A 107 -15.02 21.14 -7.58
CA ASP A 107 -16.00 20.06 -7.65
C ASP A 107 -15.30 18.70 -7.81
N TRP A 108 -15.68 17.73 -6.98
CA TRP A 108 -15.14 16.38 -7.05
C TRP A 108 -15.81 15.55 -8.14
N PHE A 109 -15.03 14.82 -8.93
CA PHE A 109 -15.54 13.89 -9.93
C PHE A 109 -14.70 12.62 -9.99
N VAL A 110 -15.35 11.50 -10.37
CA VAL A 110 -14.68 10.21 -10.56
C VAL A 110 -13.93 10.24 -11.88
N THR A 111 -12.63 9.99 -11.83
CA THR A 111 -11.76 9.91 -13.01
C THR A 111 -11.71 8.50 -13.56
N PHE A 112 -11.65 7.53 -12.68
CA PHE A 112 -11.52 6.12 -13.02
C PHE A 112 -12.17 5.26 -11.95
N THR A 113 -12.81 4.17 -12.35
CA THR A 113 -13.21 3.10 -11.42
C THR A 113 -12.37 1.88 -11.74
N ALA A 114 -11.39 1.62 -10.89
CA ALA A 114 -10.49 0.48 -11.02
C ALA A 114 -11.16 -0.78 -10.46
N PRO A 115 -11.49 -1.77 -11.29
CA PRO A 115 -12.09 -3.01 -10.79
C PRO A 115 -11.15 -3.73 -9.83
N ARG A 116 -11.69 -4.68 -9.07
CA ARG A 116 -10.89 -5.47 -8.12
C ARG A 116 -9.73 -6.17 -8.84
N GLY A 117 -8.53 -6.06 -8.29
CA GLY A 117 -7.32 -6.63 -8.88
C GLY A 117 -6.75 -5.83 -10.07
N TRP A 118 -7.38 -4.72 -10.47
CA TRP A 118 -6.85 -3.89 -11.55
C TRP A 118 -5.46 -3.38 -11.21
N LYS A 119 -4.58 -3.42 -12.20
CA LYS A 119 -3.18 -3.07 -12.07
C LYS A 119 -2.69 -2.50 -13.38
N GLY A 120 -2.14 -1.29 -13.38
CA GLY A 120 -1.62 -0.72 -14.61
C GLY A 120 -1.22 0.75 -14.56
N ASP A 121 -0.69 1.17 -15.70
CA ASP A 121 -0.31 2.54 -16.03
C ASP A 121 -1.58 3.40 -16.25
N LEU A 122 -1.72 4.50 -15.50
CA LEU A 122 -2.87 5.38 -15.57
C LEU A 122 -2.98 6.15 -16.90
N ARG A 123 -1.90 6.24 -17.69
CA ARG A 123 -1.94 6.79 -19.06
C ARG A 123 -2.76 5.90 -19.99
N THR A 124 -2.76 4.59 -19.79
CA THR A 124 -3.49 3.64 -20.65
C THR A 124 -5.01 3.81 -20.56
N VAL A 125 -5.49 4.41 -19.47
CA VAL A 125 -6.89 4.79 -19.26
C VAL A 125 -7.11 6.31 -19.37
N GLY A 126 -6.07 7.07 -19.73
CA GLY A 126 -6.09 8.52 -19.89
C GLY A 126 -6.41 9.29 -18.60
N LYS A 127 -5.88 8.83 -17.45
CA LYS A 127 -6.14 9.38 -16.10
C LYS A 127 -4.84 9.61 -15.30
N GLN A 128 -3.72 9.75 -16.00
CA GLN A 128 -2.45 10.17 -15.41
C GLN A 128 -2.62 11.47 -14.62
N ASN A 129 -1.99 11.59 -13.45
CA ASN A 129 -1.99 12.81 -12.65
C ASN A 129 -3.40 13.35 -12.34
N ARG A 130 -4.38 12.45 -12.16
CA ARG A 130 -5.75 12.79 -11.78
C ARG A 130 -6.22 11.89 -10.66
N ASN A 131 -5.52 12.02 -9.53
CA ASN A 131 -5.59 11.11 -8.39
C ASN A 131 -5.61 11.90 -7.08
N ASN A 132 -6.51 12.86 -6.95
CA ASN A 132 -6.56 13.76 -5.79
C ASN A 132 -7.29 13.16 -4.59
N GLY A 133 -8.02 12.09 -4.81
CA GLY A 133 -8.55 11.22 -3.77
C GLY A 133 -8.95 9.87 -4.33
N HIS A 134 -9.44 9.01 -3.44
CA HIS A 134 -9.99 7.72 -3.78
C HIS A 134 -11.07 7.30 -2.76
N SER A 135 -12.00 6.47 -3.20
CA SER A 135 -12.98 5.86 -2.29
C SER A 135 -13.18 4.38 -2.62
N ARG A 136 -13.52 3.62 -1.59
CA ARG A 136 -14.14 2.30 -1.75
C ARG A 136 -15.59 2.47 -2.20
N CYS A 137 -16.24 1.35 -2.47
CA CYS A 137 -17.70 1.24 -2.41
C CYS A 137 -18.25 1.98 -1.17
#